data_AF-A0A7C6ZWW5-F1
#
_entry.id   AF-A0A7C6ZWW5-F1
#
_cell.length_a   1.000
_cell.length_b   1.000
_cell.length_c   1.000
_cell.angle_alpha   90.00
_cell.angle_beta   90.00
_cell.angle_gamma   90.00
#
_symmetry.space_group_name_H-M   'P 1'
#
loop_
_entity.id
_entity.type
_entity.pdbx_description
1 polymer ?
#
loop_
_entity_poly.entity_id
_entity_poly.type
_entity_poly.pdbx_seq_one_letter_code
_entity_poly.pdbx_strand_id
1 'polypeptide(L)'
;MLNSTVDWKRPQDTPEAQRRREAKIERLLYGGDDDVLGKAYDGKLLARLFGYVAPYRRQLVWAVILMGVSTALSVSGPWVVGRAVDAITTGDLNLLQRWTLLFAVVAIFEWITNRQRVHIMAFVGTRVITDLRAELFRHLHSLSMNFHNNMSVGRLMSRLIGDVGVLQEFITWS
;
A
#
# COMPACT_ATOMS: atom_id res chain seq x y z
N MET A 1 59.24 18.03 -42.96
CA MET A 1 58.17 17.01 -42.92
C MET A 1 58.81 15.79 -42.27
N LEU A 2 58.41 15.28 -41.09
CA LEU A 2 57.09 14.82 -40.67
C LEU A 2 57.00 14.85 -39.12
N ASN A 3 55.89 15.34 -38.58
CA ASN A 3 55.51 15.24 -37.17
C ASN A 3 54.58 14.03 -37.02
N SER A 4 54.97 13.01 -36.25
CA SER A 4 54.07 11.90 -35.90
C SER A 4 53.89 11.84 -34.39
N THR A 5 52.76 12.36 -33.90
CA THR A 5 52.30 12.20 -32.53
C THR A 5 51.95 10.73 -32.30
N VAL A 6 52.78 10.03 -31.51
CA VAL A 6 52.49 8.68 -31.04
C VAL A 6 51.26 8.75 -30.13
N ASP A 7 50.12 8.22 -30.60
CA ASP A 7 48.87 8.09 -29.85
C ASP A 7 49.03 6.97 -28.80
N TRP A 8 49.35 7.37 -27.57
CA TRP A 8 49.48 6.47 -26.42
C TRP A 8 48.11 6.01 -25.91
N LYS A 9 47.40 5.17 -26.67
CA LYS A 9 46.24 4.44 -26.13
C LYS A 9 46.72 3.33 -25.21
N ARG A 10 46.35 3.41 -23.93
CA ARG A 10 46.63 2.35 -22.96
C ARG A 10 45.97 1.04 -23.44
N PRO A 11 46.60 -0.13 -23.27
CA PRO A 11 46.06 -1.43 -23.72
C PRO A 11 44.70 -1.83 -23.13
N GLN A 12 44.10 -0.98 -22.28
CA GLN A 12 42.84 -1.22 -21.58
C GLN A 12 41.66 -0.36 -22.08
N ASP A 13 41.87 0.50 -23.10
CA ASP A 13 40.82 1.34 -23.70
C ASP A 13 40.21 0.71 -24.97
N THR A 14 40.15 -0.62 -25.04
CA THR A 14 39.32 -1.26 -26.07
C THR A 14 37.84 -0.96 -25.78
N PRO A 15 37.01 -0.64 -26.79
CA PRO A 15 35.58 -0.36 -26.61
C PRO A 15 34.81 -1.51 -25.92
N GLU A 16 35.37 -2.72 -25.95
CA GLU A 16 34.82 -3.89 -25.27
C GLU A 16 35.14 -3.92 -23.77
N ALA A 17 36.33 -3.46 -23.37
CA ALA A 17 36.73 -3.40 -21.97
C ALA A 17 35.93 -2.34 -21.20
N GLN A 18 35.64 -1.19 -21.84
CA GLN A 18 34.76 -0.16 -21.30
C GLN A 18 33.33 -0.69 -21.12
N ARG A 19 32.75 -1.31 -22.16
CA ARG A 19 31.41 -1.91 -22.07
C ARG A 19 31.29 -2.99 -21.00
N ARG A 20 32.32 -3.82 -20.80
CA ARG A 20 32.35 -4.81 -19.71
C ARG A 20 32.42 -4.19 -18.32
N ARG A 21 33.15 -3.08 -18.17
CA ARG A 21 33.21 -2.31 -16.92
C ARG A 21 31.89 -1.62 -16.62
N GLU A 22 31.29 -0.98 -17.62
CA GLU A 22 29.99 -0.33 -17.52
C GLU A 22 28.90 -1.33 -17.14
N ALA A 23 28.80 -2.47 -17.83
CA ALA A 23 27.85 -3.52 -17.48
C ALA A 23 28.07 -4.11 -16.08
N LYS A 24 29.33 -4.17 -15.61
CA LYS A 24 29.67 -4.60 -14.25
C LYS A 24 29.29 -3.55 -13.21
N ILE A 25 29.49 -2.27 -13.52
CA ILE A 25 29.13 -1.13 -12.67
C ILE A 25 27.61 -0.99 -12.59
N GLU A 26 26.90 -1.15 -13.70
CA GLU A 26 25.44 -1.17 -13.79
C GLU A 26 24.85 -2.32 -12.97
N ARG A 27 25.41 -3.53 -13.05
CA ARG A 27 25.01 -4.64 -12.17
C ARG A 27 25.27 -4.40 -10.68
N LEU A 28 26.33 -3.65 -10.33
CA LEU A 28 26.66 -3.36 -8.93
C LEU A 28 25.84 -2.20 -8.36
N LEU A 29 25.49 -1.21 -9.20
CA LEU A 29 24.70 -0.04 -8.82
C LEU A 29 23.19 -0.29 -8.87
N TYR A 30 22.73 -1.14 -9.80
CA TYR A 30 21.32 -1.40 -10.03
C TYR A 30 20.94 -2.86 -9.77
N GLY A 31 21.75 -3.83 -10.22
CA GLY A 31 21.37 -5.26 -10.15
C GLY A 31 21.38 -5.94 -8.76
N GLY A 32 21.64 -5.21 -7.68
CA GLY A 32 21.66 -5.75 -6.31
C GLY A 32 20.29 -5.75 -5.62
N ASP A 33 19.43 -4.79 -5.95
CA ASP A 33 18.16 -4.60 -5.26
C ASP A 33 17.05 -5.42 -5.93
N ASP A 34 17.07 -5.58 -7.25
CA ASP A 34 16.05 -6.23 -8.07
C ASP A 34 15.93 -7.75 -7.76
N ASP A 35 17.07 -8.44 -7.64
CA ASP A 35 17.16 -9.87 -7.35
C ASP A 35 16.87 -10.20 -5.87
N VAL A 36 17.11 -9.24 -4.97
CA VAL A 36 16.75 -9.34 -3.54
C VAL A 36 15.27 -9.04 -3.34
N LEU A 37 14.70 -8.08 -4.07
CA LEU A 37 13.26 -7.75 -4.07
C LEU A 37 12.41 -8.89 -4.63
N GLY A 38 12.85 -9.56 -5.70
CA GLY A 38 12.15 -10.71 -6.29
C GLY A 38 12.06 -11.94 -5.36
N LYS A 39 13.04 -12.13 -4.46
CA LYS A 39 13.01 -13.16 -3.40
C LYS A 39 12.38 -12.69 -2.09
N ALA A 40 12.34 -11.38 -1.83
CA ALA A 40 11.80 -10.79 -0.61
C ALA A 40 10.25 -10.75 -0.57
N TYR A 41 9.56 -11.01 -1.68
CA TYR A 41 8.16 -11.48 -1.64
C TYR A 41 8.10 -12.95 -1.21
N ASP A 42 8.77 -13.26 -0.10
CA ASP A 42 8.80 -14.60 0.46
C ASP A 42 7.39 -14.86 1.03
N GLY A 43 6.62 -15.73 0.37
CA GLY A 43 5.25 -16.06 0.79
C GLY A 43 5.16 -16.51 2.25
N LYS A 44 6.30 -16.94 2.83
CA LYS A 44 6.47 -17.25 4.25
C LYS A 44 6.39 -16.02 5.16
N LEU A 45 6.95 -14.87 4.75
CA LEU A 45 6.82 -13.60 5.46
C LEU A 45 5.37 -13.10 5.42
N LEU A 46 4.74 -13.18 4.24
CA LEU A 46 3.32 -12.84 4.09
C LEU A 46 2.43 -13.75 4.93
N ALA A 47 2.65 -15.07 4.92
CA ALA A 47 1.91 -16.00 5.77
C ALA A 47 2.06 -15.68 7.26
N ARG A 48 3.25 -15.25 7.69
CA ARG A 48 3.48 -14.80 9.07
C ARG A 48 2.73 -13.50 9.37
N LEU A 49 2.72 -12.54 8.44
CA LEU A 49 1.97 -11.29 8.56
C LEU A 49 0.45 -11.56 8.64
N PHE A 50 -0.06 -12.45 7.78
CA PHE A 50 -1.43 -12.93 7.80
C PHE A 50 -1.81 -13.58 9.14
N GLY A 51 -0.84 -14.19 9.84
CA GLY A 51 -1.03 -14.68 11.22
C GLY A 51 -1.46 -13.59 12.20
N TYR A 52 -0.96 -12.36 12.07
CA TYR A 52 -1.37 -11.22 12.93
C TYR A 52 -2.71 -10.62 12.51
N VAL A 53 -3.08 -10.76 11.23
CA VAL A 53 -4.35 -10.26 10.69
C VAL A 53 -5.49 -11.25 10.96
N ALA A 54 -5.20 -12.56 11.02
CA ALA A 54 -6.17 -13.64 11.17
C ALA A 54 -7.16 -13.48 12.36
N PRO A 55 -6.76 -12.99 13.56
CA PRO A 55 -7.69 -12.73 14.66
C PRO A 55 -8.79 -11.71 14.31
N TYR A 56 -8.51 -10.81 13.36
CA TYR A 56 -9.38 -9.72 12.94
C TYR A 56 -10.16 -10.00 11.65
N ARG A 57 -10.16 -11.26 11.18
CA ARG A 57 -10.81 -11.66 9.92
C ARG A 57 -12.31 -11.35 9.86
N ARG A 58 -13.03 -11.40 11.00
CA ARG A 58 -14.48 -11.12 11.02
C ARG A 58 -14.75 -9.65 10.73
N GLN A 59 -13.93 -8.78 11.32
CA GLN A 59 -13.97 -7.34 11.09
C GLN A 59 -13.63 -7.02 9.62
N LEU A 60 -12.61 -7.67 9.06
CA LEU A 60 -12.28 -7.51 7.63
C LEU A 60 -13.40 -7.96 6.70
N VAL A 61 -14.05 -9.10 6.99
CA VAL A 61 -15.22 -9.55 6.20
C VAL A 61 -16.35 -8.51 6.27
N TRP A 62 -16.63 -7.94 7.45
CA TRP A 62 -17.59 -6.84 7.57
C TRP A 62 -17.19 -5.61 6.76
N ALA A 63 -15.91 -5.23 6.78
CA ALA A 63 -15.42 -4.11 5.99
C ALA A 63 -15.56 -4.36 4.48
N VAL A 64 -15.31 -5.59 4.00
CA VAL A 64 -15.52 -5.98 2.58
C VAL A 64 -16.99 -5.92 2.20
N ILE A 65 -17.90 -6.39 3.05
CA ILE A 65 -19.34 -6.28 2.81
C ILE A 65 -19.76 -4.80 2.73
N LEU A 66 -19.31 -3.98 3.69
CA LEU A 66 -19.58 -2.55 3.70
C LEU A 66 -18.98 -1.85 2.48
N MET A 67 -17.82 -2.30 1.99
CA MET A 67 -17.21 -1.81 0.75
C MET A 67 -18.17 -2.01 -0.43
N GLY A 68 -18.63 -3.25 -0.64
CA GLY A 68 -19.57 -3.57 -1.71
C GLY A 68 -20.87 -2.76 -1.62
N VAL A 69 -21.43 -2.60 -0.42
CA VAL A 69 -22.63 -1.78 -0.20
C VAL A 69 -22.36 -0.31 -0.51
N SER A 70 -21.24 0.25 -0.03
CA SER A 70 -20.90 1.66 -0.30
C SER A 70 -20.68 1.93 -1.79
N THR A 71 -20.05 1.00 -2.52
CA THR A 71 -19.86 1.09 -3.97
C THR A 71 -21.20 1.01 -4.71
N ALA A 72 -22.10 0.12 -4.29
CA ALA A 72 -23.44 0.05 -4.89
C ALA A 72 -24.23 1.35 -4.68
N LEU A 73 -24.14 1.94 -3.48
CA LEU A 73 -24.79 3.22 -3.17
C LEU A 73 -24.18 4.38 -3.99
N SER A 74 -22.86 4.46 -4.10
CA SER A 74 -22.20 5.54 -4.85
C SER A 74 -22.55 5.50 -6.34
N VAL A 75 -22.62 4.29 -6.92
CA VAL A 75 -23.05 4.08 -8.31
C VAL A 75 -24.54 4.38 -8.51
N SER A 76 -25.38 4.20 -7.49
CA SER A 76 -26.81 4.53 -7.57
C SER A 76 -27.10 6.03 -7.55
N GLY A 77 -26.19 6.85 -7.01
CA GLY A 77 -26.35 8.30 -6.88
C GLY A 77 -26.70 9.00 -8.21
N PRO A 78 -25.91 8.85 -9.29
CA PRO A 78 -26.21 9.44 -10.59
C PRO A 78 -27.58 9.04 -11.16
N TRP A 79 -28.01 7.81 -10.92
CA TRP A 79 -29.33 7.34 -11.37
C TRP A 79 -30.47 8.06 -10.66
N VAL A 80 -30.35 8.26 -9.34
CA VAL A 80 -31.34 9.03 -8.56
C VAL A 80 -31.37 10.50 -8.99
N VAL A 81 -30.19 11.09 -9.23
CA VAL A 81 -30.08 12.47 -9.73
C VAL A 81 -30.73 12.60 -11.11
N GLY A 82 -30.52 11.64 -12.02
CA GLY A 82 -31.18 11.63 -13.33
C GLY A 82 -32.71 11.70 -13.23
N ARG A 83 -33.30 10.93 -12.30
CA ARG A 83 -34.76 10.96 -12.07
C ARG A 83 -35.26 12.26 -11.44
N ALA A 84 -34.44 12.89 -10.60
CA ALA A 84 -34.75 14.22 -10.08
C ALA A 84 -34.73 15.27 -11.22
N VAL A 85 -33.79 15.19 -12.16
CA VAL A 85 -33.73 16.08 -13.33
C VAL A 85 -34.95 15.89 -14.23
N ASP A 86 -35.35 14.65 -14.51
CA ASP A 86 -36.56 14.37 -15.29
C ASP A 86 -37.81 15.00 -14.65
N ALA A 87 -37.92 14.95 -13.32
CA ALA A 87 -39.02 15.57 -12.59
C ALA A 87 -39.06 17.10 -12.78
N ILE A 88 -37.89 17.77 -12.82
CA ILE A 88 -37.79 19.21 -13.13
C ILE A 88 -38.31 19.49 -14.53
N THR A 89 -37.95 18.66 -15.52
CA THR A 89 -38.41 18.82 -16.91
C THR A 89 -39.93 18.67 -17.04
N THR A 90 -40.55 17.79 -16.25
CA THR A 90 -42.01 17.62 -16.22
C THR A 90 -42.75 18.69 -15.40
N GLY A 91 -42.03 19.50 -14.61
CA GLY A 91 -42.62 20.53 -13.74
C GLY A 91 -43.32 19.99 -12.47
N ASP A 92 -43.16 18.70 -12.14
CA ASP A 92 -43.78 18.09 -10.96
C ASP A 92 -42.89 18.27 -9.71
N LEU A 93 -43.22 19.29 -8.92
CA LEU A 93 -42.53 19.61 -7.67
C LEU A 93 -42.64 18.51 -6.61
N ASN A 94 -43.72 17.72 -6.61
CA ASN A 94 -43.91 16.65 -5.63
C ASN A 94 -43.01 15.45 -5.96
N LEU A 95 -42.90 15.12 -7.25
CA LEU A 95 -41.97 14.10 -7.73
C LEU A 95 -40.51 14.50 -7.46
N LEU A 96 -40.17 15.77 -7.69
CA LEU A 96 -38.84 16.32 -7.37
C LEU A 96 -38.52 16.20 -5.87
N GLN A 97 -39.46 16.59 -4.99
CA GLN A 97 -39.27 16.49 -3.54
C GLN A 97 -39.02 15.05 -3.09
N ARG A 98 -39.76 14.08 -3.64
CA ARG A 98 -39.57 12.65 -3.33
C ARG A 98 -38.20 12.13 -3.75
N TRP A 99 -37.75 12.43 -4.97
CA TRP A 99 -36.44 12.00 -5.45
C TRP A 99 -35.30 12.68 -4.68
N THR A 100 -35.48 13.95 -4.30
CA THR A 100 -34.51 14.70 -3.48
C THR A 100 -34.38 14.09 -2.08
N LEU A 101 -35.51 13.73 -1.46
CA LEU A 101 -35.51 13.11 -0.14
C LEU A 101 -34.92 11.69 -0.20
N LEU A 102 -35.24 10.92 -1.24
CA LEU A 102 -34.62 9.61 -1.48
C LEU A 102 -33.10 9.74 -1.66
N PHE A 103 -32.64 10.71 -2.45
CA PHE A 103 -31.21 10.99 -2.63
C PHE A 103 -30.52 11.32 -1.30
N ALA A 104 -31.13 12.18 -0.48
CA ALA A 104 -30.59 12.50 0.84
C ALA A 104 -30.45 11.26 1.73
N VAL A 105 -31.44 10.36 1.74
CA VAL A 105 -31.38 9.10 2.49
C VAL A 105 -30.26 8.20 1.97
N VAL A 106 -30.15 8.03 0.64
CA VAL A 106 -29.08 7.23 0.01
C VAL A 106 -27.71 7.79 0.35
N ALA A 107 -27.52 9.10 0.25
CA ALA A 107 -26.25 9.77 0.55
C ALA A 107 -25.85 9.62 2.04
N ILE A 108 -26.81 9.71 2.96
CA ILE A 108 -26.56 9.46 4.40
C ILE A 108 -26.13 8.00 4.61
N PHE A 109 -26.82 7.05 3.98
CA PHE A 109 -26.46 5.64 4.08
C PHE A 109 -25.07 5.35 3.50
N GLU A 110 -24.75 5.95 2.36
CA GLU A 110 -23.42 5.85 1.75
C GLU A 110 -22.35 6.37 2.70
N TRP A 111 -22.56 7.55 3.27
CA TRP A 111 -21.63 8.16 4.22
C TRP A 111 -21.43 7.29 5.48
N ILE A 112 -22.51 6.77 6.07
CA ILE A 112 -22.44 5.89 7.25
C ILE A 112 -21.66 4.61 6.92
N THR A 113 -22.01 3.96 5.81
CA THR A 113 -21.39 2.70 5.37
C THR A 113 -19.90 2.91 5.12
N ASN A 114 -19.56 3.98 4.42
CA ASN A 114 -18.18 4.37 4.14
C ASN A 114 -17.40 4.66 5.43
N ARG A 115 -17.98 5.45 6.33
CA ARG A 115 -17.37 5.79 7.62
C ARG A 115 -17.13 4.55 8.49
N GLN A 116 -18.09 3.63 8.54
CA GLN A 116 -17.97 2.40 9.30
C GLN A 116 -16.88 1.49 8.72
N ARG A 117 -16.79 1.39 7.38
CA ARG A 117 -15.71 0.66 6.70
C ARG A 117 -14.33 1.20 7.09
N VAL A 118 -14.14 2.51 6.97
CA VAL A 118 -12.88 3.19 7.32
C VAL A 118 -12.54 2.99 8.81
N HIS A 119 -13.52 3.12 9.70
CA HIS A 119 -13.31 2.88 11.13
C HIS A 119 -12.84 1.46 11.43
N ILE A 120 -13.44 0.45 10.78
CA ILE A 120 -13.04 -0.94 10.95
C ILE A 120 -11.61 -1.15 10.46
N MET A 121 -11.26 -0.63 9.27
CA MET A 121 -9.90 -0.77 8.72
C MET A 121 -8.86 -0.10 9.62
N ALA A 122 -9.13 1.10 10.12
CA ALA A 122 -8.24 1.81 11.04
C ALA A 122 -8.07 1.05 12.37
N PHE A 123 -9.15 0.48 12.90
CA PHE A 123 -9.11 -0.33 14.12
C PHE A 123 -8.24 -1.58 13.93
N VAL A 124 -8.46 -2.32 12.84
CA VAL A 124 -7.69 -3.54 12.53
C VAL A 124 -6.21 -3.21 12.31
N GLY A 125 -5.91 -2.21 11.48
CA GLY A 125 -4.52 -1.79 11.22
C GLY A 125 -3.78 -1.40 12.50
N THR A 126 -4.41 -0.60 13.35
CA THR A 126 -3.84 -0.21 14.65
C THR A 126 -3.54 -1.43 15.52
N ARG A 127 -4.50 -2.35 15.64
CA ARG A 127 -4.34 -3.56 16.46
C ARG A 127 -3.22 -4.47 15.97
N VAL A 128 -3.16 -4.71 14.66
CA VAL A 128 -2.09 -5.50 14.03
C VAL A 128 -0.72 -4.89 14.32
N ILE A 129 -0.58 -3.57 14.17
CA ILE A 129 0.67 -2.85 14.48
C ILE A 129 1.02 -2.98 15.97
N THR A 130 0.04 -2.84 16.86
CA THR A 130 0.26 -2.97 18.31
C THR A 130 0.74 -4.37 18.67
N ASP A 131 0.15 -5.41 18.11
CA ASP A 131 0.52 -6.80 18.38
C ASP A 131 1.92 -7.12 17.86
N LEU A 132 2.23 -6.68 16.63
CA LEU A 132 3.57 -6.78 16.04
C LEU A 132 4.61 -6.09 16.91
N ARG A 133 4.33 -4.85 17.34
CA ARG A 133 5.21 -4.09 18.22
C ARG A 133 5.46 -4.85 19.53
N ALA A 134 4.40 -5.38 20.14
CA ALA A 134 4.51 -6.11 21.40
C ALA A 134 5.35 -7.39 21.26
N GLU A 135 5.21 -8.15 20.18
CA GLU A 135 6.02 -9.34 19.95
C GLU A 135 7.48 -9.01 19.68
N LEU A 136 7.75 -8.00 18.85
CA LEU A 136 9.11 -7.56 18.57
C LEU A 136 9.81 -7.09 19.85
N PHE A 137 9.15 -6.28 20.68
CA PHE A 137 9.71 -5.87 21.96
C PHE A 137 10.04 -7.05 22.88
N ARG A 138 9.14 -8.03 22.99
CA ARG A 138 9.39 -9.25 23.78
C ARG A 138 10.59 -10.04 23.25
N HIS A 139 10.67 -10.21 21.94
CA HIS A 139 11.78 -10.94 21.32
C HIS A 139 13.10 -10.21 21.52
N LEU A 140 13.13 -8.90 21.32
CA LEU A 140 14.32 -8.06 21.51
C LEU A 140 14.81 -8.09 22.96
N HIS A 141 13.90 -8.06 23.94
CA HIS A 141 14.28 -8.13 25.35
C HIS A 141 14.87 -9.49 25.76
N SER A 142 14.59 -10.55 24.98
CA SER A 142 15.16 -11.90 25.20
C SER A 142 16.53 -12.11 24.56
N LEU A 143 17.01 -11.19 23.71
CA LEU A 143 18.30 -11.32 23.04
C LEU A 143 19.47 -10.79 23.87
N SER A 144 20.62 -11.45 23.75
CA SER A 144 21.82 -11.16 24.54
C SER A 144 22.44 -9.79 24.21
N MET A 145 23.23 -9.25 25.15
CA MET A 145 23.95 -7.97 25.02
C MET A 145 24.81 -7.86 23.74
N ASN A 146 25.31 -8.99 23.21
CA ASN A 146 26.13 -8.99 21.99
C ASN A 146 25.32 -8.64 20.73
N PHE A 147 24.02 -8.94 20.69
CA PHE A 147 23.14 -8.55 19.58
C PHE A 147 22.78 -7.06 19.63
N HIS A 148 22.61 -6.51 20.82
CA HIS A 148 22.33 -5.08 21.03
C HIS A 148 23.48 -4.18 20.54
N ASN A 149 24.70 -4.70 20.44
CA ASN A 149 25.88 -3.93 20.04
C ASN A 149 26.10 -3.86 18.51
N ASN A 150 25.49 -4.77 17.73
CA ASN A 150 25.77 -4.92 16.29
C ASN A 150 24.62 -4.55 15.33
N MET A 151 23.40 -4.30 15.83
CA MET A 151 22.26 -3.96 14.98
C MET A 151 21.43 -2.83 15.60
N SER A 152 21.22 -1.73 14.87
CA SER A 152 20.36 -0.63 15.32
C SER A 152 18.89 -1.07 15.31
N VAL A 153 18.41 -1.55 16.45
CA VAL A 153 17.03 -2.03 16.70
C VAL A 153 15.96 -1.06 16.15
N GLY A 154 16.19 0.25 16.24
CA GLY A 154 15.29 1.28 15.72
C GLY A 154 15.07 1.22 14.20
N ARG A 155 16.04 0.73 13.41
CA ARG A 155 15.92 0.64 11.95
C ARG A 155 14.98 -0.48 11.52
N LEU A 156 15.01 -1.62 12.22
CA LEU A 156 14.10 -2.74 11.98
C LEU A 156 12.67 -2.38 12.35
N MET A 157 12.48 -1.73 13.50
CA MET A 157 11.16 -1.23 13.93
C MET A 157 10.60 -0.20 12.96
N SER A 158 11.42 0.76 12.52
CA SER A 158 11.00 1.80 11.57
C SER A 158 10.57 1.22 10.23
N ARG A 159 11.35 0.27 9.66
CA ARG A 159 10.98 -0.41 8.41
C ARG A 159 9.69 -1.20 8.56
N LEU A 160 9.55 -2.00 9.61
CA LEU A 160 8.37 -2.85 9.79
C LEU A 160 7.10 -2.03 10.05
N ILE A 161 7.19 -0.94 10.83
CA ILE A 161 6.07 -0.02 11.03
C ILE A 161 5.72 0.69 9.71
N GLY A 162 6.73 1.12 8.96
CA GLY A 162 6.56 1.72 7.64
C GLY A 162 5.84 0.78 6.67
N ASP A 163 6.33 -0.45 6.55
CA ASP A 163 5.79 -1.46 5.62
C ASP A 163 4.33 -1.83 5.98
N VAL A 164 4.00 -1.99 7.26
CA VAL A 164 2.61 -2.24 7.70
C VAL A 164 1.73 -1.02 7.50
N GLY A 165 2.26 0.18 7.71
CA GLY A 165 1.58 1.44 7.42
C GLY A 165 1.20 1.53 5.94
N VAL A 166 2.13 1.19 5.05
CA VAL A 166 1.88 1.17 3.59
C VAL A 166 0.80 0.15 3.23
N LEU A 167 0.80 -1.05 3.83
CA LEU A 167 -0.26 -2.04 3.59
C LEU A 167 -1.63 -1.57 4.12
N GLN A 168 -1.66 -0.94 5.29
CA GLN A 168 -2.88 -0.34 5.83
C GLN A 168 -3.40 0.76 4.91
N GLU A 169 -2.51 1.61 4.41
CA GLU A 169 -2.83 2.71 3.51
C GLU A 169 -3.41 2.17 2.20
N PHE A 170 -2.75 1.18 1.58
CA PHE A 170 -3.27 0.52 0.39
C PHE A 170 -4.69 0.00 0.58
N ILE A 171 -4.95 -0.78 1.64
CA ILE A 171 -6.27 -1.38 1.91
C ILE A 171 -7.34 -0.33 2.26
N THR A 172 -6.93 0.82 2.83
CA THR A 172 -7.88 1.87 3.22
C THR A 172 -8.31 2.72 2.04
N TRP A 173 -7.40 2.96 1.08
CA TRP A 173 -7.62 3.88 -0.04
C TRP A 173 -7.86 3.19 -1.40
N SER A 174 -7.59 1.89 -1.54
CA SER A 174 -7.99 1.08 -2.70
C SER A 174 -9.45 0.65 -2.61
#